data_AF-A0A318UZB5-F1
#
_entry.id   AF-A0A318UZB5-F1
#
_cell.length_a   1.000
_cell.length_b   1.000
_cell.length_c   1.000
_cell.angle_alpha   90.00
_cell.angle_beta   90.00
_cell.angle_gamma   90.00
#
_symmetry.space_group_name_H-M   'P 1'
#
loop_
_entity.id
_entity.type
_entity.pdbx_description
1 polymer ?
#
loop_
_entity_poly.entity_id
_entity_poly.type
_entity_poly.pdbx_seq_one_letter_code
_entity_poly.pdbx_strand_id
1 'polypeptide(L)'
;MTPDTSRIIEMAWEDRTPFEAIQMLYGLSEPDVILLMRKNLKSKVFRNWRARVSGRASKHLAYRNPEISRGYCKTQYKIRANKGR
;
A
#
# COMPACT_ATOMS: atom_id res chain seq x y z
N MET A 1 16.36 17.94 5.57
CA MET A 1 15.43 17.11 4.77
C MET A 1 14.80 18.05 3.76
N THR A 2 14.94 17.80 2.45
CA THR A 2 14.23 18.63 1.46
C THR A 2 12.72 18.41 1.61
N PRO A 3 11.87 19.42 1.38
CA PRO A 3 10.42 19.29 1.50
C PRO A 3 9.87 18.08 0.71
N ASP A 4 10.48 17.81 -0.44
CA ASP A 4 10.09 16.70 -1.32
C ASP A 4 10.36 15.33 -0.70
N THR A 5 11.44 15.17 0.07
CA THR A 5 11.80 13.88 0.69
C THR A 5 10.76 13.46 1.73
N SER A 6 10.34 14.40 2.60
CA SER A 6 9.31 14.13 3.61
C SER A 6 8.00 13.74 2.93
N ARG A 7 7.65 14.42 1.84
CA ARG A 7 6.43 14.13 1.09
C ARG A 7 6.47 12.76 0.40
N ILE A 8 7.59 12.37 -0.18
CA ILE A 8 7.77 11.03 -0.77
C ILE A 8 7.65 9.96 0.32
N ILE A 9 8.19 10.19 1.52
CA ILE A 9 8.07 9.26 2.64
C ILE A 9 6.61 9.13 3.08
N GLU A 10 5.88 10.22 3.23
CA GLU A 10 4.43 10.19 3.52
C GLU A 10 3.66 9.38 2.48
N MET A 11 3.88 9.65 1.20
CA MET A 11 3.25 8.95 0.09
C MET A 11 3.60 7.46 0.09
N ALA A 12 4.85 7.10 0.36
CA ALA A 12 5.30 5.71 0.45
C ALA A 12 4.76 4.98 1.70
N TRP A 13 4.36 5.69 2.74
CA TRP A 13 3.69 5.13 3.92
C TRP A 13 2.19 4.89 3.71
N GLU A 14 1.55 5.61 2.79
CA GLU A 14 0.16 5.36 2.43
C GLU A 14 0.01 4.09 1.60
N ASP A 15 -0.61 3.06 2.18
CA ASP A 15 -0.90 1.79 1.50
C ASP A 15 -1.83 1.93 0.27
N ARG A 16 -2.37 3.13 0.01
CA ARG A 16 -3.24 3.44 -1.15
C ARG A 16 -2.50 4.16 -2.29
N THR A 17 -1.27 4.59 -2.08
CA THR A 17 -0.54 5.36 -3.09
C THR A 17 0.32 4.42 -3.93
N PRO A 18 0.00 4.24 -5.23
CA PRO A 18 0.81 3.40 -6.10
C PRO A 18 2.18 4.05 -6.32
N PHE A 19 3.24 3.23 -6.47
CA PHE A 19 4.56 3.74 -6.81
C PHE A 19 4.56 4.52 -8.14
N GLU A 20 3.64 4.20 -9.06
CA GLU A 20 3.40 4.96 -10.29
C GLU A 20 3.04 6.43 -10.03
N ALA A 21 2.25 6.73 -9.00
CA ALA A 21 1.91 8.11 -8.66
C ALA A 21 3.15 8.88 -8.15
N ILE A 22 4.01 8.22 -7.38
CA ILE A 22 5.28 8.80 -6.92
C ILE A 22 6.22 9.04 -8.12
N GLN A 23 6.26 8.10 -9.06
CA GLN A 23 7.04 8.24 -10.29
C GLN A 23 6.55 9.39 -11.17
N MET A 24 5.23 9.56 -11.34
CA MET A 24 4.69 10.67 -12.13
C MET A 24 4.94 12.04 -11.50
N LEU A 25 4.87 12.15 -10.17
CA LEU A 25 5.02 13.43 -9.48
C LEU A 25 6.48 13.81 -9.19
N TYR A 26 7.32 12.82 -8.90
CA TYR A 26 8.70 13.04 -8.43
C TYR A 26 9.77 12.38 -9.30
N GLY A 27 9.39 11.66 -10.37
CA GLY A 27 10.32 10.95 -11.24
C GLY A 27 11.01 9.74 -10.60
N LEU A 28 10.58 9.31 -9.41
CA LEU A 28 11.21 8.21 -8.68
C LEU A 28 10.54 6.87 -8.96
N SER A 29 11.34 5.89 -9.39
CA SER A 29 10.88 4.52 -9.56
C SER A 29 10.67 3.81 -8.21
N GLU A 30 9.94 2.69 -8.19
CA GLU A 30 9.79 1.88 -6.96
C GLU A 30 11.17 1.55 -6.32
N PRO A 31 12.19 1.07 -7.06
CA PRO A 31 13.54 0.88 -6.53
C PRO A 31 14.12 2.12 -5.83
N ASP A 32 13.94 3.30 -6.42
CA ASP A 32 14.46 4.55 -5.86
C ASP A 32 13.76 4.90 -4.55
N VAL A 33 12.44 4.73 -4.50
CA VAL A 33 11.65 4.93 -3.27
C VAL A 33 12.05 3.92 -2.19
N ILE A 34 12.31 2.66 -2.54
CA ILE A 34 12.81 1.65 -1.59
C ILE A 34 14.17 2.07 -1.02
N LEU A 35 15.09 2.55 -1.87
CA LEU A 35 16.40 3.04 -1.43
C LEU A 35 16.26 4.27 -0.53
N LEU A 36 15.36 5.20 -0.88
CA LEU A 36 15.05 6.37 -0.05
C LEU A 36 14.53 5.94 1.32
N MET A 37 13.55 5.04 1.37
CA MET A 37 12.96 4.54 2.60
C MET A 37 13.98 3.78 3.45
N ARG A 38 14.89 3.02 2.83
CA ARG A 38 15.98 2.32 3.52
C ARG A 38 16.98 3.28 4.17
N LYS A 39 17.25 4.43 3.53
CA LYS A 39 18.15 5.47 4.07
C LYS A 39 17.51 6.26 5.21
N ASN A 40 16.19 6.44 5.19
CA ASN A 40 15.47 7.31 6.13
C ASN A 40 14.85 6.56 7.33
N LEU A 41 14.59 5.26 7.21
CA LEU A 41 13.96 4.46 8.27
C LEU A 41 14.97 3.58 9.01
N LYS A 42 14.71 3.36 10.30
CA LYS A 42 15.42 2.33 11.08
C LYS A 42 15.16 0.95 10.48
N SER A 43 16.16 0.06 10.51
CA SER A 43 16.13 -1.29 9.91
C SER A 43 14.86 -2.10 10.25
N LYS A 44 14.44 -2.10 11.53
CA LYS A 44 13.21 -2.79 11.97
C LYS A 44 11.94 -2.21 11.34
N VAL A 45 11.85 -0.89 11.24
CA VAL A 45 10.71 -0.18 10.64
C VAL A 45 10.67 -0.41 9.14
N PHE A 46 11.84 -0.33 8.49
CA PHE A 46 11.98 -0.60 7.06
C PHE A 46 11.55 -2.03 6.71
N ARG A 47 11.95 -3.04 7.48
CA ARG A 47 11.53 -4.43 7.25
C ARG A 47 10.01 -4.59 7.34
N ASN A 48 9.39 -3.96 8.33
CA ASN A 48 7.93 -3.98 8.48
C ASN A 48 7.23 -3.27 7.33
N TRP A 49 7.73 -2.11 6.90
CA TRP A 49 7.21 -1.41 5.72
C TRP A 49 7.38 -2.25 4.46
N ARG A 50 8.57 -2.83 4.23
CA ARG A 50 8.84 -3.68 3.07
C ARG A 50 7.95 -4.91 3.03
N ALA A 51 7.65 -5.53 4.18
CA ALA A 51 6.70 -6.63 4.24
C ALA A 51 5.28 -6.21 3.80
N ARG A 52 4.83 -5.00 4.15
CA ARG A 52 3.53 -4.47 3.72
C ARG A 52 3.49 -4.17 2.22
N VAL A 53 4.52 -3.50 1.68
CA VAL A 53 4.52 -3.09 0.26
C VAL A 53 4.93 -4.22 -0.69
N SER A 54 5.79 -5.16 -0.26
CA SER A 54 6.25 -6.29 -1.08
C SER A 54 5.25 -7.43 -1.13
N GLY A 55 4.32 -7.52 -0.17
CA GLY A 55 3.19 -8.46 -0.22
C GLY A 55 2.16 -8.10 -1.29
N ARG A 56 2.27 -6.92 -1.91
CA ARG A 56 1.49 -6.53 -3.08
C ARG A 56 2.27 -6.88 -4.36
N ALA A 57 2.32 -8.19 -4.65
CA ALA A 57 2.40 -8.63 -6.04
C ALA A 57 1.09 -8.21 -6.71
N SER A 58 1.05 -6.95 -7.15
CA SER A 58 0.17 -6.47 -8.22
C SER A 58 -1.13 -7.27 -8.44
N LYS A 59 -2.14 -7.07 -7.58
CA LYS A 59 -3.52 -7.19 -8.06
C LYS A 59 -3.81 -5.95 -8.88
N HIS A 60 -3.21 -5.94 -10.08
CA HIS A 60 -3.52 -5.03 -11.15
C HIS A 60 -5.04 -4.86 -11.25
N LEU A 61 -5.44 -3.74 -11.83
CA LEU A 61 -6.72 -3.55 -12.50
C LEU A 61 -7.24 -4.80 -13.28
N ALA A 62 -6.41 -5.80 -13.58
CA ALA A 62 -6.72 -7.05 -14.26
C ALA A 62 -7.78 -7.97 -13.60
N TYR A 63 -8.05 -7.88 -12.30
CA TYR A 63 -9.05 -8.77 -11.64
C TYR A 63 -10.36 -8.07 -11.26
N ARG A 64 -10.56 -6.81 -11.64
CA ARG A 64 -11.85 -6.15 -11.45
C ARG A 64 -12.73 -6.47 -12.65
N ASN A 65 -13.59 -7.48 -12.53
CA ASN A 65 -14.69 -7.64 -13.48
C ASN A 65 -15.53 -6.35 -13.45
N PRO A 66 -15.69 -5.61 -14.57
CA PRO A 66 -16.41 -4.34 -14.61
C PRO A 66 -17.86 -4.45 -14.12
N GLU A 67 -18.46 -5.64 -14.11
CA GLU A 67 -19.81 -5.86 -13.59
C GLU A 67 -19.92 -5.87 -12.06
N ILE A 68 -18.80 -5.88 -11.33
CA ILE A 68 -18.81 -5.93 -9.86
C ILE A 68 -18.79 -4.50 -9.30
N SER A 69 -19.97 -3.87 -9.26
CA SER A 69 -20.23 -2.56 -8.63
C SER A 69 -20.56 -2.65 -7.12
N ARG A 70 -20.38 -3.83 -6.51
CA ARG A 70 -20.84 -4.08 -5.12
C ARG A 70 -19.72 -3.72 -4.15
N GLY A 71 -19.91 -2.65 -3.39
CA GLY A 71 -18.96 -2.17 -2.36
C GLY A 71 -18.85 -3.08 -1.12
N TYR A 72 -19.64 -4.16 -1.03
CA TYR A 72 -19.73 -5.01 0.15
C TYR A 72 -19.97 -6.47 -0.23
N CYS A 73 -19.40 -7.40 0.54
CA CYS A 73 -19.60 -8.84 0.34
C CYS A 73 -20.90 -9.30 1.03
N LYS A 74 -21.66 -10.24 0.43
CA LYS A 74 -22.96 -10.73 0.97
C LYS A 74 -22.88 -11.25 2.41
N THR A 75 -21.70 -11.68 2.86
CA THR A 75 -21.46 -12.21 4.20
C THR A 75 -20.92 -11.18 5.19
N GLN A 76 -20.61 -9.96 4.74
CA GLN A 76 -19.90 -8.92 5.52
C GLN A 76 -20.62 -8.48 6.79
N TYR A 77 -21.96 -8.55 6.81
CA TYR A 77 -22.77 -8.11 7.96
C TYR A 77 -23.39 -9.26 8.76
N LYS A 78 -23.19 -10.52 8.37
CA LYS A 78 -23.67 -11.66 9.16
C LYS A 78 -22.60 -12.06 10.17
N ILE A 79 -22.43 -11.23 11.21
CA ILE A 79 -21.76 -11.67 12.44
C ILE A 79 -22.67 -12.75 13.03
N ARG A 80 -22.24 -14.01 12.96
CA ARG A 80 -22.94 -15.09 13.66
C ARG A 80 -22.75 -14.85 15.15
N ALA A 81 -23.82 -14.51 15.86
CA ALA A 81 -23.81 -14.53 17.31
C ALA A 81 -23.49 -15.96 17.76
N ASN A 82 -22.36 -16.16 18.43
CA ASN A 82 -22.06 -17.42 19.10
C ASN A 82 -23.15 -17.67 20.15
N LYS A 83 -24.05 -18.62 19.90
CA LYS A 83 -24.79 -19.28 20.98
C LYS A 83 -23.86 -20.30 21.60
N GLY A 84 -23.70 -20.19 22.91
CA GLY A 84 -22.70 -20.89 23.69
C GLY A 84 -22.80 -22.41 23.63
N ARG A 85 -21.70 -23.02 24.05
CA ARG A 85 -21.68 -24.29 24.77
C ARG A 85 -20.47 -24.32 25.68
#